data_AF-A0A3A1VRE1-F1
#
_entry.id   AF-A0A3A1VRE1-F1
#
_cell.length_a   1.000
_cell.length_b   1.000
_cell.length_c   1.000
_cell.angle_alpha   90.00
_cell.angle_beta   90.00
_cell.angle_gamma   90.00
#
_symmetry.space_group_name_H-M   'P 1'
#
loop_
_entity.id
_entity.type
_entity.pdbx_description
1 polymer ?
#
loop_
_entity_poly.entity_id
_entity_poly.type
_entity_poly.pdbx_seq_one_letter_code
_entity_poly.pdbx_strand_id
1 'polypeptide(L)'
;MLRSISVKRTASGYVQATFQAAVDAVIPPVFQGSGGSIQIVGAAQLGVHKYVIRQLDHSQFIPVGMPVEPLMSLSMSTAVMLDAGAEELVHIGAMTDPVSRMLYPEGGTFSALSRINRLKAIALINQLAIPIHALPFPYQNNPGLIQTMMESLHQLTMFGYYSEWFGYGRTRCLPPEEQRVECFPPGWRMSGYPGPSFGYRGLRGFLLKYPHQKGADGYE
;
A
#
# COMPACT_ATOMS: atom_id res chain seq x y z
N MET A 1 -22.35 -13.93 19.52
CA MET A 1 -21.96 -13.58 18.13
C MET A 1 -21.55 -12.11 17.91
N LEU A 2 -21.93 -11.15 18.76
CA LEU A 2 -21.64 -9.71 18.54
C LEU A 2 -20.23 -9.24 19.00
N ARG A 3 -19.56 -9.97 19.91
CA ARG A 3 -18.22 -9.61 20.40
C ARG A 3 -17.10 -9.79 19.36
N SER A 4 -17.19 -10.78 18.45
CA SER A 4 -16.13 -11.00 17.44
C SER A 4 -16.19 -9.99 16.29
N ILE A 5 -17.36 -9.41 16.02
CA ILE A 5 -17.55 -8.40 14.96
C ILE A 5 -16.96 -7.05 15.40
N SER A 6 -17.10 -6.68 16.67
CA SER A 6 -16.54 -5.43 17.22
C SER A 6 -15.00 -5.46 17.23
N VAL A 7 -14.41 -6.57 17.69
CA VAL A 7 -12.94 -6.74 17.74
C VAL A 7 -12.30 -6.80 16.35
N LYS A 8 -12.96 -7.44 15.36
CA LYS A 8 -12.49 -7.44 13.96
C LYS A 8 -12.59 -6.06 13.31
N ARG A 9 -13.62 -5.26 13.65
CA ARG A 9 -13.77 -3.88 13.14
C ARG A 9 -12.69 -2.94 13.71
N THR A 10 -12.36 -3.06 15.00
CA THR A 10 -11.31 -2.24 15.62
C THR A 10 -9.91 -2.60 15.12
N ALA A 11 -9.61 -3.88 14.90
CA ALA A 11 -8.34 -4.31 14.29
C ALA A 11 -8.21 -3.81 12.85
N SER A 12 -9.30 -3.86 12.06
CA SER A 12 -9.31 -3.34 10.70
C SER A 12 -9.12 -1.81 10.64
N GLY A 13 -9.84 -1.05 11.47
CA GLY A 13 -9.71 0.41 11.55
C GLY A 13 -8.29 0.85 11.96
N TYR A 14 -7.73 0.17 12.95
CA TYR A 14 -6.34 0.38 13.40
C TYR A 14 -5.31 0.19 12.28
N VAL A 15 -5.37 -0.93 11.56
CA VAL A 15 -4.46 -1.21 10.44
C VAL A 15 -4.65 -0.16 9.34
N GLN A 16 -5.89 0.15 8.97
CA GLN A 16 -6.18 1.16 7.93
C GLN A 16 -5.59 2.52 8.29
N ALA A 17 -5.84 3.02 9.51
CA ALA A 17 -5.35 4.31 9.98
C ALA A 17 -3.82 4.38 10.05
N THR A 18 -3.18 3.31 10.50
CA THR A 18 -1.72 3.22 10.58
C THR A 18 -1.07 3.23 9.19
N PHE A 19 -1.59 2.45 8.24
CA PHE A 19 -1.09 2.45 6.87
C PHE A 19 -1.44 3.74 6.12
N GLN A 20 -2.57 4.39 6.40
CA GLN A 20 -2.88 5.72 5.87
C GLN A 20 -1.81 6.74 6.30
N ALA A 21 -1.46 6.73 7.58
CA ALA A 21 -0.41 7.59 8.13
C ALA A 21 0.97 7.30 7.53
N ALA A 22 1.27 6.01 7.27
CA ALA A 22 2.53 5.58 6.66
C ALA A 22 2.65 6.07 5.21
N VAL A 23 1.63 5.81 4.36
CA VAL A 23 1.69 6.24 2.95
C VAL A 23 1.64 7.76 2.80
N ASP A 24 0.94 8.48 3.70
CA ASP A 24 0.98 9.96 3.75
C ASP A 24 2.37 10.49 4.11
N ALA A 25 3.15 9.75 4.91
CA ALA A 25 4.52 10.13 5.22
C ALA A 25 5.46 9.97 4.02
N VAL A 26 5.28 8.92 3.22
CA VAL A 26 6.12 8.65 2.04
C VAL A 26 5.77 9.59 0.88
N ILE A 27 4.47 9.72 0.55
CA ILE A 27 4.01 10.57 -0.56
C ILE A 27 2.88 11.49 -0.05
N PRO A 28 3.25 12.65 0.51
CA PRO A 28 2.27 13.61 1.00
C PRO A 28 1.57 14.36 -0.14
N PRO A 29 0.40 14.96 0.11
CA PRO A 29 -0.15 15.97 -0.79
C PRO A 29 0.79 17.17 -0.87
N VAL A 30 1.03 17.67 -2.08
CA VAL A 30 1.88 18.84 -2.35
C VAL A 30 1.04 19.93 -3.02
N PHE A 31 1.18 21.17 -2.57
CA PHE A 31 0.62 22.33 -3.26
C PHE A 31 1.70 22.93 -4.16
N GLN A 32 1.46 22.98 -5.47
CA GLN A 32 2.32 23.68 -6.42
C GLN A 32 1.63 24.97 -6.92
N GLY A 33 2.37 26.08 -6.93
CA GLY A 33 2.00 27.32 -7.63
C GLY A 33 1.99 28.59 -6.77
N SER A 34 2.67 29.64 -7.22
CA SER A 34 2.73 30.98 -6.60
C SER A 34 1.53 31.89 -6.94
N GLY A 35 0.47 31.36 -7.56
CA GLY A 35 -0.69 32.17 -8.00
C GLY A 35 -1.96 31.38 -8.33
N GLY A 36 -1.98 30.09 -8.00
CA GLY A 36 -3.11 29.18 -8.22
C GLY A 36 -2.69 27.80 -7.78
N SER A 37 -3.20 27.34 -6.65
CA SER A 37 -2.74 26.13 -5.96
C SER A 37 -3.21 24.87 -6.68
N ILE A 38 -2.38 24.31 -7.57
CA ILE A 38 -2.58 22.95 -8.07
C ILE A 38 -2.19 22.00 -6.93
N GLN A 39 -3.17 21.37 -6.31
CA GLN A 39 -2.94 20.33 -5.30
C GLN A 39 -2.64 19.01 -6.00
N ILE A 40 -1.41 18.52 -5.86
CA ILE A 40 -1.04 17.15 -6.18
C ILE A 40 -1.55 16.28 -5.03
N VAL A 41 -2.43 15.35 -5.37
CA VAL A 41 -3.10 14.45 -4.42
C VAL A 41 -2.10 13.44 -3.86
N GLY A 42 -1.99 13.30 -2.53
CA GLY A 42 -1.07 12.37 -1.89
C GLY A 42 -1.54 10.91 -1.92
N ALA A 43 -0.66 9.99 -1.49
CA ALA A 43 -0.93 8.55 -1.53
C ALA A 43 -2.09 8.11 -0.62
N ALA A 44 -2.26 8.76 0.54
CA ALA A 44 -3.38 8.45 1.42
C ALA A 44 -4.73 8.75 0.75
N GLN A 45 -4.85 9.89 0.07
CA GLN A 45 -6.06 10.30 -0.65
C GLN A 45 -6.39 9.40 -1.85
N LEU A 46 -5.36 8.87 -2.53
CA LEU A 46 -5.55 7.88 -3.61
C LEU A 46 -5.86 6.47 -3.09
N GLY A 47 -5.90 6.27 -1.76
CA GLY A 47 -6.19 4.96 -1.18
C GLY A 47 -5.07 3.94 -1.34
N VAL A 48 -3.81 4.41 -1.49
CA VAL A 48 -2.63 3.54 -1.67
C VAL A 48 -2.41 2.63 -0.46
N HIS A 49 -2.77 3.06 0.74
CA HIS A 49 -2.72 2.22 1.95
C HIS A 49 -3.46 0.88 1.76
N LYS A 50 -4.58 0.86 1.02
CA LYS A 50 -5.33 -0.37 0.73
C LYS A 50 -4.58 -1.30 -0.21
N TYR A 51 -3.82 -0.74 -1.16
CA TYR A 51 -2.92 -1.51 -2.01
C TYR A 51 -1.85 -2.19 -1.16
N VAL A 52 -1.15 -1.43 -0.31
CA VAL A 52 -0.08 -1.95 0.54
C VAL A 52 -0.61 -3.06 1.47
N ILE A 53 -1.71 -2.82 2.19
CA ILE A 53 -2.33 -3.83 3.07
C ILE A 53 -2.66 -5.09 2.27
N ARG A 54 -3.29 -4.96 1.09
CA ARG A 54 -3.64 -6.11 0.25
C ARG A 54 -2.40 -6.90 -0.18
N GLN A 55 -1.34 -6.22 -0.62
CA GLN A 55 -0.11 -6.87 -1.04
C GLN A 55 0.56 -7.62 0.12
N LEU A 56 0.58 -7.04 1.32
CA LEU A 56 1.11 -7.73 2.49
C LEU A 56 0.26 -8.95 2.88
N ASP A 57 -1.06 -8.80 2.96
CA ASP A 57 -1.95 -9.87 3.42
C ASP A 57 -2.14 -11.01 2.40
N HIS A 58 -1.86 -10.75 1.11
CA HIS A 58 -1.88 -11.75 0.05
C HIS A 58 -0.47 -12.14 -0.42
N SER A 59 0.58 -11.61 0.23
CA SER A 59 1.95 -12.04 -0.06
C SER A 59 2.13 -13.49 0.40
N GLN A 60 2.84 -14.28 -0.39
CA GLN A 60 3.26 -15.63 0.01
C GLN A 60 4.44 -15.58 0.99
N PHE A 61 4.58 -14.49 1.76
CA PHE A 61 5.68 -14.29 2.69
C PHE A 61 5.44 -15.11 3.96
N ILE A 62 5.42 -16.44 3.83
CA ILE A 62 5.50 -17.39 4.93
C ILE A 62 6.94 -17.91 4.90
N PRO A 63 7.83 -17.44 5.80
CA PRO A 63 9.16 -18.01 5.91
C PRO A 63 9.08 -19.53 6.14
N VAL A 64 9.99 -20.29 5.54
CA VAL A 64 10.04 -21.75 5.69
C VAL A 64 10.24 -22.11 7.17
N GLY A 65 9.39 -22.98 7.72
CA GLY A 65 9.47 -23.43 9.12
C GLY A 65 8.52 -22.73 10.11
N MET A 66 7.58 -21.91 9.63
CA MET A 66 6.64 -21.18 10.49
C MET A 66 5.32 -21.93 10.74
N PRO A 67 4.57 -21.61 11.83
CA PRO A 67 3.25 -22.16 12.10
C PRO A 67 2.30 -21.97 10.93
N VAL A 68 1.49 -23.01 10.66
CA VAL A 68 0.57 -23.10 9.51
C VAL A 68 -0.51 -21.99 9.52
N GLU A 69 -0.82 -21.42 10.69
CA GLU A 69 -1.71 -20.27 10.82
C GLU A 69 -1.06 -19.15 11.65
N PRO A 70 -0.70 -18.01 11.04
CA PRO A 70 -0.21 -16.87 11.79
C PRO A 70 -1.36 -16.26 12.62
N LEU A 71 -1.10 -16.00 13.91
CA LEU A 71 -2.06 -15.39 14.85
C LEU A 71 -2.58 -14.01 14.40
N MET A 72 -1.86 -13.34 13.50
CA MET A 72 -2.19 -12.02 12.96
C MET A 72 -1.74 -11.91 11.51
N SER A 73 -2.40 -11.05 10.72
CA SER A 73 -1.99 -10.78 9.34
C SER A 73 -0.66 -10.03 9.30
N LEU A 74 0.06 -10.13 8.17
CA LEU A 74 1.33 -9.41 8.00
C LEU A 74 1.12 -7.89 8.12
N SER A 75 0.00 -7.36 7.61
CA SER A 75 -0.35 -5.95 7.81
C SER A 75 -0.52 -5.59 9.29
N MET A 76 -1.16 -6.45 10.10
CA MET A 76 -1.34 -6.21 11.54
C MET A 76 0.01 -6.21 12.27
N SER A 77 0.87 -7.21 12.04
CA SER A 77 2.22 -7.24 12.63
C SER A 77 3.02 -5.99 12.26
N THR A 78 2.86 -5.52 11.02
CA THR A 78 3.59 -4.35 10.50
C THR A 78 3.10 -3.06 11.13
N ALA A 79 1.78 -2.92 11.34
CA ALA A 79 1.22 -1.78 12.06
C ALA A 79 1.77 -1.69 13.50
N VAL A 80 1.85 -2.83 14.20
CA VAL A 80 2.44 -2.89 15.54
C VAL A 80 3.94 -2.55 15.53
N MET A 81 4.69 -3.01 14.52
CA MET A 81 6.10 -2.63 14.35
C MET A 81 6.28 -1.13 14.14
N LEU A 82 5.39 -0.49 13.36
CA LEU A 82 5.40 0.97 13.17
C LEU A 82 5.12 1.70 14.48
N ASP A 83 4.17 1.22 15.28
CA ASP A 83 3.90 1.76 16.63
C ASP A 83 5.10 1.61 17.56
N ALA A 84 5.82 0.48 17.52
CA ALA A 84 7.04 0.30 18.31
C ALA A 84 8.13 1.34 17.96
N GLY A 85 8.30 1.66 16.67
CA GLY A 85 9.21 2.74 16.26
C GLY A 85 8.75 4.13 16.72
N ALA A 86 7.44 4.36 16.77
CA ALA A 86 6.87 5.61 17.27
C ALA A 86 7.01 5.75 18.79
N GLU A 87 6.80 4.66 19.53
CA GLU A 87 6.99 4.59 20.97
C GLU A 87 8.45 4.82 21.34
N GLU A 88 9.38 4.23 20.60
CA GLU A 88 10.80 4.46 20.82
C GLU A 88 11.19 5.92 20.54
N LEU A 89 10.63 6.54 19.49
CA LEU A 89 10.85 7.98 19.20
C LEU A 89 10.39 8.88 20.36
N VAL A 90 9.23 8.55 20.96
CA VAL A 90 8.69 9.24 22.14
C VAL A 90 9.62 9.02 23.34
N HIS A 91 10.05 7.78 23.56
CA HIS A 91 10.90 7.39 24.67
C HIS A 91 12.25 8.12 24.67
N ILE A 92 12.91 8.23 23.50
CA ILE A 92 14.18 8.96 23.38
C ILE A 92 14.00 10.48 23.31
N GLY A 93 12.77 11.00 23.36
CA GLY A 93 12.49 12.43 23.36
C GLY A 93 12.82 13.18 22.06
N ALA A 94 12.89 12.49 20.92
CA ALA A 94 13.34 13.07 19.64
C ALA A 94 12.20 13.63 18.75
N MET A 95 10.99 13.74 19.32
CA MET A 95 9.84 14.35 18.64
C MET A 95 10.05 15.85 18.43
N THR A 96 9.74 16.34 17.24
CA THR A 96 9.75 17.80 16.94
C THR A 96 8.39 18.45 17.12
N ASP A 97 7.32 17.73 16.78
CA ASP A 97 5.95 18.24 16.87
C ASP A 97 5.11 17.44 17.88
N PRO A 98 4.04 18.02 18.44
CA PRO A 98 3.13 17.30 19.32
C PRO A 98 2.37 16.18 18.60
N VAL A 99 1.97 15.18 19.37
CA VAL A 99 1.13 14.07 18.92
C VAL A 99 -0.30 14.57 18.67
N SER A 100 -0.90 14.21 17.54
CA SER A 100 -2.29 14.51 17.19
C SER A 100 -2.98 13.33 16.53
N ARG A 101 -4.08 12.87 17.13
CA ARG A 101 -4.93 11.79 16.59
C ARG A 101 -6.01 12.27 15.63
N MET A 102 -6.03 13.56 15.28
CA MET A 102 -7.14 14.14 14.50
C MET A 102 -7.24 13.57 13.07
N LEU A 103 -6.10 13.30 12.43
CA LEU A 103 -6.08 12.83 11.04
C LEU A 103 -6.44 11.34 10.92
N TYR A 104 -6.02 10.53 11.89
CA TYR A 104 -6.11 9.06 11.85
C TYR A 104 -6.52 8.52 13.24
N PRO A 105 -7.79 8.74 13.66
CA PRO A 105 -8.22 8.54 15.04
C PRO A 105 -8.25 7.08 15.49
N GLU A 106 -8.41 6.14 14.55
CA GLU A 106 -8.46 4.71 14.86
C GLU A 106 -7.06 4.06 14.97
N GLY A 107 -5.99 4.78 14.62
CA GLY A 107 -4.63 4.24 14.61
C GLY A 107 -3.91 4.34 15.96
N GLY A 108 -2.69 3.77 15.99
CA GLY A 108 -1.85 3.73 17.19
C GLY A 108 -0.97 4.95 17.40
N THR A 109 0.13 4.75 18.12
CA THR A 109 1.13 5.79 18.41
C THR A 109 1.73 6.37 17.14
N PHE A 110 2.01 5.53 16.13
CA PHE A 110 2.58 5.94 14.86
C PHE A 110 1.66 6.86 14.05
N SER A 111 0.37 6.53 13.97
CA SER A 111 -0.57 7.34 13.19
C SER A 111 -0.77 8.73 13.79
N ALA A 112 -0.61 8.83 15.10
CA ALA A 112 -0.75 10.06 15.87
C ALA A 112 0.46 11.01 15.74
N LEU A 113 1.61 10.53 15.24
CA LEU A 113 2.78 11.39 15.00
C LEU A 113 2.54 12.38 13.86
N SER A 114 3.24 13.53 13.91
CA SER A 114 3.39 14.40 12.74
C SER A 114 4.11 13.69 11.61
N ARG A 115 3.96 14.18 10.38
CA ARG A 115 4.57 13.54 9.20
C ARG A 115 6.09 13.36 9.34
N ILE A 116 6.80 14.38 9.81
CA ILE A 116 8.25 14.31 10.00
C ILE A 116 8.63 13.34 11.12
N ASN A 117 7.85 13.30 12.20
CA ASN A 117 8.06 12.33 13.28
C ASN A 117 7.81 10.89 12.81
N ARG A 118 6.85 10.63 11.91
CA ARG A 118 6.68 9.29 11.29
C ARG A 118 7.91 8.87 10.50
N LEU A 119 8.53 9.77 9.74
CA LEU A 119 9.77 9.48 9.02
C LEU A 119 10.94 9.20 9.97
N LYS A 120 11.02 9.91 11.10
CA LYS A 120 12.00 9.62 12.15
C LYS A 120 11.78 8.25 12.80
N ALA A 121 10.53 7.90 13.10
CA ALA A 121 10.17 6.57 13.62
C ALA A 121 10.56 5.46 12.62
N ILE A 122 10.28 5.66 11.33
CA ILE A 122 10.72 4.76 10.25
C ILE A 122 12.26 4.63 10.23
N ALA A 123 12.99 5.74 10.41
CA ALA A 123 14.44 5.72 10.46
C ALA A 123 14.98 4.91 11.65
N LEU A 124 14.36 5.01 12.83
CA LEU A 124 14.72 4.19 14.00
C LEU A 124 14.52 2.69 13.73
N ILE A 125 13.40 2.32 13.10
CA ILE A 125 13.11 0.92 12.72
C ILE A 125 14.17 0.41 11.73
N ASN A 126 14.51 1.21 10.71
CA ASN A 126 15.53 0.85 9.71
C ASN A 126 16.93 0.66 10.32
N GLN A 127 17.27 1.49 11.30
CA GLN A 127 18.51 1.40 12.07
C GLN A 127 18.48 0.28 13.11
N LEU A 128 17.35 -0.45 13.22
CA LEU A 128 17.12 -1.49 14.23
C LEU A 128 17.27 -0.96 15.67
N ALA A 129 17.08 0.35 15.84
CA ALA A 129 17.15 1.06 17.12
C ALA A 129 15.78 1.03 17.81
N ILE A 130 15.21 -0.18 17.94
CA ILE A 130 13.93 -0.48 18.59
C ILE A 130 14.06 -1.81 19.36
N PRO A 131 13.20 -2.13 20.34
CA PRO A 131 13.25 -3.41 21.04
C PRO A 131 12.75 -4.57 20.15
N ILE A 132 13.62 -5.10 19.29
CA ILE A 132 13.31 -6.14 18.29
C ILE A 132 12.70 -7.41 18.92
N HIS A 133 13.10 -7.75 20.15
CA HIS A 133 12.61 -8.92 20.88
C HIS A 133 11.14 -8.78 21.33
N ALA A 134 10.64 -7.54 21.42
CA ALA A 134 9.26 -7.24 21.81
C ALA A 134 8.32 -7.12 20.60
N LEU A 135 8.83 -7.17 19.37
CA LEU A 135 8.02 -7.14 18.17
C LEU A 135 7.19 -8.43 18.03
N PRO A 136 6.01 -8.35 17.40
CA PRO A 136 5.23 -9.54 17.10
C PRO A 136 5.93 -10.38 16.02
N PHE A 137 5.54 -11.66 15.95
CA PHE A 137 5.80 -12.49 14.78
C PHE A 137 5.26 -11.80 13.50
N PRO A 138 5.99 -11.78 12.37
CA PRO A 138 7.27 -12.44 12.06
C PRO A 138 8.53 -11.63 12.35
N TYR A 139 8.42 -10.43 12.90
CA TYR A 139 9.55 -9.51 13.08
C TYR A 139 10.39 -9.80 14.31
N GLN A 140 9.83 -10.52 15.28
CA GLN A 140 10.53 -10.86 16.52
C GLN A 140 11.90 -11.48 16.25
N ASN A 141 12.95 -10.82 16.73
CA ASN A 141 14.35 -11.23 16.55
C ASN A 141 14.78 -11.47 15.08
N ASN A 142 14.11 -10.84 14.12
CA ASN A 142 14.39 -11.00 12.70
C ASN A 142 14.75 -9.66 12.02
N PRO A 143 15.99 -9.17 12.22
CA PRO A 143 16.40 -7.86 11.70
C PRO A 143 16.36 -7.77 10.17
N GLY A 144 16.71 -8.86 9.47
CA GLY A 144 16.69 -8.91 8.01
C GLY A 144 15.27 -8.76 7.45
N LEU A 145 14.28 -9.38 8.09
CA LEU A 145 12.88 -9.22 7.71
C LEU A 145 12.36 -7.81 8.00
N ILE A 146 12.74 -7.22 9.14
CA ILE A 146 12.36 -5.83 9.48
C ILE A 146 12.83 -4.87 8.39
N GLN A 147 14.12 -4.94 8.02
CA GLN A 147 14.68 -4.07 6.99
C GLN A 147 14.03 -4.31 5.61
N THR A 148 13.82 -5.58 5.26
CA THR A 148 13.12 -5.94 4.01
C THR A 148 11.70 -5.38 3.99
N MET A 149 10.99 -5.42 5.12
CA MET A 149 9.65 -4.89 5.23
C MET A 149 9.63 -3.38 5.09
N MET A 150 10.55 -2.66 5.73
CA MET A 150 10.60 -1.20 5.61
C MET A 150 10.88 -0.74 4.18
N GLU A 151 11.77 -1.42 3.47
CA GLU A 151 12.01 -1.19 2.04
C GLU A 151 10.75 -1.53 1.22
N SER A 152 10.11 -2.67 1.51
CA SER A 152 8.86 -3.08 0.84
C SER A 152 7.74 -2.06 1.05
N LEU A 153 7.59 -1.47 2.24
CA LEU A 153 6.60 -0.43 2.50
C LEU A 153 6.84 0.80 1.63
N HIS A 154 8.09 1.22 1.48
CA HIS A 154 8.44 2.33 0.58
C HIS A 154 8.12 1.99 -0.88
N GLN A 155 8.59 0.85 -1.37
CA GLN A 155 8.40 0.41 -2.76
C GLN A 155 6.92 0.18 -3.09
N LEU A 156 6.17 -0.52 -2.25
CA LEU A 156 4.74 -0.78 -2.45
C LEU A 156 3.93 0.53 -2.43
N THR A 157 4.35 1.52 -1.64
CA THR A 157 3.70 2.84 -1.67
C THR A 157 3.93 3.52 -3.01
N MET A 158 5.15 3.48 -3.54
CA MET A 158 5.48 4.02 -4.86
C MET A 158 4.73 3.27 -5.98
N PHE A 159 4.72 1.94 -5.96
CA PHE A 159 3.99 1.13 -6.93
C PHE A 159 2.49 1.40 -6.91
N GLY A 160 1.88 1.47 -5.71
CA GLY A 160 0.46 1.78 -5.60
C GLY A 160 0.12 3.20 -6.05
N TYR A 161 1.02 4.16 -5.87
CA TYR A 161 0.81 5.57 -6.25
C TYR A 161 0.98 5.81 -7.75
N TYR A 162 2.01 5.23 -8.37
CA TYR A 162 2.34 5.44 -9.78
C TYR A 162 1.69 4.43 -10.74
N SER A 163 0.94 3.45 -10.24
CA SER A 163 0.20 2.49 -11.07
C SER A 163 -1.24 2.90 -11.36
N GLU A 164 -1.91 2.07 -12.17
CA GLU A 164 -3.34 2.13 -12.46
C GLU A 164 -4.23 1.77 -11.26
N TRP A 165 -3.66 1.42 -10.10
CA TRP A 165 -4.41 0.96 -8.93
C TRP A 165 -5.60 1.87 -8.57
N PHE A 166 -5.37 3.18 -8.53
CA PHE A 166 -6.44 4.16 -8.28
C PHE A 166 -7.49 4.16 -9.39
N GLY A 167 -7.04 4.03 -10.64
CA GLY A 167 -7.88 4.04 -11.84
C GLY A 167 -8.85 2.87 -11.92
N TYR A 168 -8.57 1.74 -11.28
CA TYR A 168 -9.50 0.60 -11.20
C TYR A 168 -10.74 0.87 -10.33
N GLY A 169 -10.79 1.99 -9.60
CA GLY A 169 -12.01 2.44 -8.93
C GLY A 169 -12.58 1.39 -7.97
N ARG A 170 -13.81 0.93 -8.19
CA ARG A 170 -14.47 -0.09 -7.36
C ARG A 170 -13.91 -1.49 -7.59
N THR A 171 -13.37 -1.76 -8.77
CA THR A 171 -12.87 -3.08 -9.16
C THR A 171 -11.44 -3.34 -8.69
N ARG A 172 -10.75 -2.35 -8.10
CA ARG A 172 -9.33 -2.46 -7.69
C ARG A 172 -9.03 -3.65 -6.78
N CYS A 173 -10.00 -4.07 -5.97
CA CYS A 173 -9.85 -5.20 -5.06
C CYS A 173 -10.38 -6.54 -5.62
N LEU A 174 -10.81 -6.60 -6.87
CA LEU A 174 -11.23 -7.83 -7.54
C LEU A 174 -10.02 -8.58 -8.12
N PRO A 175 -10.16 -9.87 -8.48
CA PRO A 175 -9.16 -10.60 -9.25
C PRO A 175 -8.78 -9.87 -10.56
N PRO A 176 -7.55 -10.05 -11.08
CA PRO A 176 -7.07 -9.35 -12.28
C PRO A 176 -8.02 -9.42 -13.49
N GLU A 177 -8.68 -10.55 -13.70
CA GLU A 177 -9.65 -10.81 -14.77
C GLU A 177 -10.93 -9.95 -14.68
N GLU A 178 -11.26 -9.46 -13.49
CA GLU A 178 -12.43 -8.63 -13.19
C GLU A 178 -12.08 -7.15 -13.02
N GLN A 179 -10.79 -6.79 -12.99
CA GLN A 179 -10.35 -5.39 -12.87
C GLN A 179 -10.67 -4.62 -14.16
N ARG A 180 -11.25 -3.43 -14.01
CA ARG A 180 -11.61 -2.52 -15.11
C ARG A 180 -11.19 -1.11 -14.74
N VAL A 181 -10.54 -0.41 -15.66
CA VAL A 181 -10.20 1.00 -15.48
C VAL A 181 -11.50 1.81 -15.52
N GLU A 182 -11.90 2.36 -14.38
CA GLU A 182 -13.12 3.18 -14.23
C GLU A 182 -12.80 4.68 -14.34
N CYS A 183 -11.55 5.10 -14.08
CA CYS A 183 -11.11 6.47 -14.26
C CYS A 183 -9.62 6.56 -14.61
N PHE A 184 -9.21 7.68 -15.21
CA PHE A 184 -7.81 7.90 -15.53
C PHE A 184 -7.02 8.28 -14.25
N PRO A 185 -5.98 7.50 -13.88
CA PRO A 185 -5.18 7.78 -12.70
C PRO A 185 -4.42 9.12 -12.87
N PRO A 186 -4.08 9.81 -11.77
CA PRO A 186 -3.37 11.09 -11.83
C PRO A 186 -2.08 11.02 -12.66
N GLY A 187 -1.32 9.94 -12.55
CA GLY A 187 -0.08 9.73 -13.31
C GLY A 187 -0.27 9.79 -14.83
N TRP A 188 -1.40 9.28 -15.36
CA TRP A 188 -1.70 9.36 -16.79
C TRP A 188 -1.93 10.81 -17.23
N ARG A 189 -2.67 11.59 -16.44
CA ARG A 189 -2.92 13.01 -16.76
C ARG A 189 -1.65 13.83 -16.67
N MET A 190 -0.81 13.58 -15.66
CA MET A 190 0.45 14.29 -15.47
C MET A 190 1.47 14.01 -16.58
N SER A 191 1.46 12.79 -17.12
CA SER A 191 2.36 12.40 -18.22
C SER A 191 1.81 12.69 -19.62
N GLY A 192 0.54 13.11 -19.74
CA GLY A 192 -0.14 13.20 -21.02
C GLY A 192 -0.34 11.84 -21.70
N TYR A 193 -0.30 10.74 -20.93
CA TYR A 193 -0.49 9.40 -21.46
C TYR A 193 -1.94 9.23 -21.92
N PRO A 194 -2.18 8.88 -23.20
CA PRO A 194 -3.54 8.77 -23.76
C PRO A 194 -4.31 7.53 -23.27
N GLY A 195 -3.71 6.73 -22.41
CA GLY A 195 -4.23 5.43 -21.98
C GLY A 195 -3.76 4.28 -22.88
N PRO A 196 -4.15 3.04 -22.55
CA PRO A 196 -3.80 1.86 -23.32
C PRO A 196 -4.33 2.01 -24.74
N SER A 197 -3.42 1.99 -25.70
CA SER A 197 -3.81 1.93 -27.11
C SER A 197 -4.49 0.59 -27.38
N PHE A 198 -5.52 0.58 -28.23
CA PHE A 198 -6.05 -0.68 -28.76
C PHE A 198 -4.93 -1.36 -29.57
N GLY A 199 -4.24 -2.32 -28.93
CA GLY A 199 -3.05 -3.00 -29.46
C GLY A 199 -3.26 -3.78 -30.76
N TYR A 200 -4.45 -3.76 -31.35
CA TYR A 200 -4.78 -4.43 -32.61
C TYR A 200 -4.57 -3.58 -33.87
N ARG A 201 -4.31 -2.26 -33.78
CA ARG A 201 -4.10 -1.42 -34.98
C ARG A 201 -2.71 -0.81 -35.13
N GLY A 202 -1.90 -0.78 -34.07
CA GLY A 202 -0.62 -0.07 -34.06
C GLY A 202 0.62 -0.90 -34.45
N LEU A 203 0.55 -2.23 -34.37
CA LEU A 203 1.66 -3.17 -34.63
C LEU A 203 1.00 -4.43 -35.21
N ARG A 204 1.30 -4.95 -36.40
CA ARG A 204 2.53 -4.91 -37.18
C ARG A 204 2.14 -4.95 -38.66
N GLY A 205 2.89 -4.28 -39.54
CA GLY A 205 2.72 -4.31 -41.01
C GLY A 205 2.91 -5.68 -41.68
N PHE A 206 2.57 -6.78 -41.02
CA PHE A 206 2.37 -8.09 -41.62
C PHE A 206 0.87 -8.30 -41.80
N LEU A 207 0.45 -8.46 -43.06
CA LEU A 207 -0.87 -8.98 -43.40
C LEU A 207 -0.96 -10.42 -42.85
N LEU A 208 -1.68 -10.61 -41.74
CA LEU A 208 -2.10 -11.95 -41.34
C LEU A 208 -3.15 -12.43 -42.35
N LYS A 209 -2.73 -13.29 -43.29
CA LYS A 209 -3.66 -14.08 -44.10
C LYS A 209 -4.19 -15.20 -43.20
N TYR A 210 -5.39 -15.02 -42.67
CA TYR A 210 -6.16 -16.14 -42.15
C TYR A 210 -6.58 -17.01 -43.35
N PRO A 211 -6.29 -18.33 -43.37
CA PRO A 211 -7.10 -19.18 -44.21
C PRO A 211 -8.49 -19.16 -43.60
N HIS A 212 -9.43 -18.47 -44.27
CA HIS A 212 -10.81 -18.89 -44.18
C HIS A 212 -10.83 -20.33 -44.69
N GLN A 213 -10.73 -21.31 -43.79
CA GLN A 213 -11.44 -22.56 -44.02
C GLN A 213 -12.90 -22.14 -44.10
N LYS A 214 -13.37 -22.01 -45.35
CA LYS A 214 -14.78 -22.17 -45.67
C LYS A 214 -15.23 -23.44 -44.96
N GLY A 215 -16.00 -23.29 -43.90
CA GLY A 215 -16.94 -24.31 -43.48
C GLY A 215 -17.99 -24.41 -44.58
N ALA A 216 -17.64 -25.11 -45.64
CA ALA A 216 -18.52 -25.57 -46.70
C ALA A 216 -17.73 -26.66 -47.42
N ASP A 217 -18.00 -27.92 -47.08
CA ASP A 217 -18.55 -28.90 -48.02
C ASP A 217 -18.47 -30.33 -47.43
N GLY A 218 -19.61 -31.03 -47.42
CA GLY A 218 -19.68 -32.49 -47.50
C GLY A 218 -19.88 -33.27 -46.21
N TYR A 219 -21.13 -33.44 -45.78
CA TYR A 219 -21.57 -34.75 -45.29
C TYR A 219 -22.16 -35.49 -46.49
N GLU A 220 -21.56 -36.63 -46.84
CA GLU A 220 -22.15 -37.68 -47.67
C GLU A 220 -23.38 -38.30 -46.98
#